data_AF-A0A533VC48-F1
#
_entry.id   AF-A0A533VC48-F1
#
_cell.length_a   1.000
_cell.length_b   1.000
_cell.length_c   1.000
_cell.angle_alpha   90.00
_cell.angle_beta   90.00
_cell.angle_gamma   90.00
#
_symmetry.space_group_name_H-M   'P 1'
#
loop_
_entity.id
_entity.type
_entity.pdbx_description
1 polymer ?
#
loop_
_entity_poly.entity_id
_entity_poly.type
_entity_poly.pdbx_seq_one_letter_code
_entity_poly.pdbx_strand_id
1 'polypeptide(L)'
;MFFEVRYSDLAGRIGKIKTPSGTIETPAFIPVVHPVSQSVDVEFLKKLGFEAVITNAYITLKQYGDIAREKGIHEIINFDGPIMTDSGGYQVLEYGTIDLEPSFIAQFEKDIESDICVPLDKPTGYGLSYEVAERYVDETIRNSKETLDLIKSNNNTNSIWVGPVQGAEHLDLVKKSAGLLDDMGYEMMALGSPVQLLVSYQFAILANIIATLKSTIMSKPIHLFGAGHPLTIPLAVALGCDTFDSASYILYARDNRYMHPNGTSKLDNLTYLACQCPTCISMTAKEFISLKDDERTVELAKHNLYVLRSEVLSVRQAIMEGRLWDYVAQKARAHPKLMEAFKLFKNYKYLEDATPLYKKKAIFFMESIDQYRPEASRIRRILSTFRTDKKKIVLFPDTEVSPFYCSQEYFKLSKKFSDYQICAYNPFIGMIPIEISDIYPVAHNVISKKKFNCNSSKDYPTFVSSLQEFLSCNFFDEILIVADDFMQGIIQDIQITSKNLKVIENSNGVIDQL
;
A
#
# COMPACT_ATOMS: atom_id res chain seq x y z
N MET A 1 -20.32 10.11 -11.68
CA MET A 1 -19.33 9.10 -11.27
C MET A 1 -18.49 9.71 -10.17
N PHE A 2 -18.62 9.19 -8.95
CA PHE A 2 -17.99 9.69 -7.72
C PHE A 2 -16.47 9.42 -7.70
N PHE A 3 -16.05 8.19 -8.03
CA PHE A 3 -14.64 7.78 -8.06
C PHE A 3 -14.27 7.12 -9.39
N GLU A 4 -13.15 7.55 -9.98
CA GLU A 4 -12.60 7.03 -11.25
C GLU A 4 -11.15 6.62 -11.05
N VAL A 5 -10.81 5.36 -11.31
CA VAL A 5 -9.42 4.86 -11.27
C VAL A 5 -8.77 5.02 -12.65
N ARG A 6 -7.56 5.58 -12.70
CA ARG A 6 -6.80 5.83 -13.93
C ARG A 6 -5.59 4.94 -14.08
N TYR A 7 -4.86 4.73 -12.99
CA TYR A 7 -3.67 3.87 -12.95
C TYR A 7 -3.66 3.07 -11.66
N SER A 8 -3.11 1.86 -11.72
CA SER A 8 -2.93 1.02 -10.55
C SER A 8 -1.60 0.29 -10.59
N ASP A 9 -1.10 -0.01 -9.40
CA ASP A 9 -0.02 -0.97 -9.17
C ASP A 9 -0.23 -1.58 -7.79
N LEU A 10 -0.10 -2.91 -7.68
CA LEU A 10 -0.63 -3.67 -6.53
C LEU A 10 -2.11 -3.29 -6.31
N ALA A 11 -2.53 -3.06 -5.07
CA ALA A 11 -3.85 -2.51 -4.80
C ALA A 11 -3.89 -0.97 -4.75
N GLY A 12 -2.74 -0.30 -4.95
CA GLY A 12 -2.64 1.15 -4.97
C GLY A 12 -3.22 1.74 -6.26
N ARG A 13 -3.92 2.87 -6.12
CA ARG A 13 -4.70 3.47 -7.22
C ARG A 13 -4.49 4.97 -7.31
N ILE A 14 -4.11 5.43 -8.51
CA ILE A 14 -4.27 6.82 -8.89
C ILE A 14 -5.65 6.98 -9.50
N GLY A 15 -6.50 7.73 -8.82
CA GLY A 15 -7.86 7.99 -9.24
C GLY A 15 -8.28 9.41 -8.90
N LYS A 16 -9.55 9.70 -9.16
CA LYS A 16 -10.16 11.01 -8.87
C LYS A 16 -11.45 10.82 -8.09
N ILE A 17 -11.53 11.44 -6.93
CA ILE A 17 -12.75 11.56 -6.12
C ILE A 17 -13.35 12.93 -6.43
N LYS A 18 -14.59 12.95 -6.96
CA LYS A 18 -15.32 14.20 -7.21
C LYS A 18 -16.14 14.56 -5.97
N THR A 19 -15.95 15.76 -5.45
CA THR A 19 -16.72 16.32 -4.33
C THR A 19 -17.50 17.57 -4.79
N PRO A 20 -18.42 18.11 -3.98
CA PRO A 20 -19.12 19.36 -4.29
C PRO A 20 -18.21 20.54 -4.61
N SER A 21 -17.18 20.73 -3.80
CA SER A 21 -16.28 21.88 -3.84
C SER A 21 -14.95 21.58 -4.56
N GLY A 22 -14.82 20.44 -5.24
CA GLY A 22 -13.63 20.16 -6.06
C GLY A 22 -13.38 18.70 -6.40
N THR A 23 -12.12 18.36 -6.65
CA THR A 23 -11.69 16.99 -6.97
C THR A 23 -10.41 16.69 -6.24
N ILE A 24 -10.33 15.50 -5.67
CA ILE A 24 -9.15 14.97 -4.98
C ILE A 24 -8.53 13.90 -5.88
N GLU A 25 -7.26 14.06 -6.25
CA GLU A 25 -6.50 13.00 -6.91
C GLU A 25 -5.91 12.06 -5.86
N THR A 26 -6.09 10.74 -6.01
CA THR A 26 -5.59 9.73 -5.07
C THR A 26 -4.24 9.15 -5.52
N PRO A 27 -3.43 8.57 -4.62
CA PRO A 27 -3.50 8.70 -3.18
C PRO A 27 -3.34 10.15 -2.70
N ALA A 28 -4.05 10.56 -1.66
CA ALA A 28 -3.99 11.93 -1.09
C ALA A 28 -3.77 11.92 0.42
N PHE A 29 -2.88 12.80 0.90
CA PHE A 29 -2.81 13.17 2.31
C PHE A 29 -3.63 14.44 2.54
N ILE A 30 -4.50 14.41 3.54
CA ILE A 30 -5.48 15.43 3.90
C ILE A 30 -5.06 16.00 5.26
N PRO A 31 -4.43 17.18 5.33
CA PRO A 31 -3.98 17.76 6.60
C PRO A 31 -5.16 18.04 7.53
N VAL A 32 -5.01 17.70 8.81
CA VAL A 32 -5.99 18.07 9.84
C VAL A 32 -5.81 19.54 10.22
N VAL A 33 -6.88 20.32 10.07
CA VAL A 33 -6.94 21.74 10.43
C VAL A 33 -7.89 21.92 11.60
N HIS A 34 -7.38 22.44 12.72
CA HIS A 34 -8.21 22.76 13.87
C HIS A 34 -9.07 23.99 13.56
N PRO A 35 -10.39 23.96 13.81
CA PRO A 35 -11.29 25.03 13.33
C PRO A 35 -11.01 26.39 13.99
N VAL A 36 -10.46 26.41 15.20
CA VAL A 36 -10.14 27.64 15.95
C VAL A 36 -8.66 28.06 15.89
N SER A 37 -7.73 27.09 15.83
CA SER A 37 -6.30 27.35 16.12
C SER A 37 -5.44 26.79 15.01
N GLN A 38 -5.18 27.63 14.02
CA GLN A 38 -4.41 27.28 12.83
C GLN A 38 -2.97 27.82 12.98
N SER A 39 -2.03 26.96 13.40
CA SER A 39 -0.61 27.35 13.48
C SER A 39 0.04 27.48 12.10
N VAL A 40 -0.45 26.72 11.12
CA VAL A 40 -0.04 26.82 9.72
C VAL A 40 -1.23 27.35 8.93
N ASP A 41 -0.99 28.40 8.16
CA ASP A 41 -1.99 29.01 7.30
C ASP A 41 -2.51 28.02 6.24
N VAL A 42 -3.81 28.00 6.04
CA VAL A 42 -4.49 27.19 5.03
C VAL A 42 -4.08 27.60 3.62
N GLU A 43 -3.77 28.88 3.39
CA GLU A 43 -3.23 29.32 2.10
C GLU A 43 -1.89 28.65 1.79
N PHE A 44 -1.06 28.41 2.82
CA PHE A 44 0.17 27.64 2.67
C PHE A 44 -0.10 26.18 2.31
N LEU A 45 -1.10 25.53 2.90
CA LEU A 45 -1.49 24.16 2.54
C LEU A 45 -1.89 24.07 1.06
N LYS A 46 -2.68 25.05 0.59
CA LYS A 46 -3.08 25.14 -0.81
C LYS A 46 -1.91 25.42 -1.75
N LYS A 47 -1.02 26.35 -1.41
CA LYS A 47 0.22 26.64 -2.18
C LYS A 47 1.13 25.42 -2.24
N LEU A 48 1.22 24.68 -1.14
CA LEU A 48 1.94 23.43 -1.10
C LEU A 48 1.24 22.37 -1.96
N GLY A 49 -0.04 22.53 -2.29
CA GLY A 49 -0.77 21.71 -3.26
C GLY A 49 -1.60 20.60 -2.63
N PHE A 50 -2.00 20.74 -1.36
CA PHE A 50 -3.03 19.90 -0.76
C PHE A 50 -4.40 20.31 -1.33
N GLU A 51 -5.10 19.34 -1.92
CA GLU A 51 -6.39 19.56 -2.59
C GLU A 51 -7.56 19.54 -1.60
N ALA A 52 -7.38 18.95 -0.42
CA ALA A 52 -8.39 18.82 0.61
C ALA A 52 -7.80 19.00 2.01
N VAL A 53 -8.65 19.37 2.97
CA VAL A 53 -8.36 19.39 4.40
C VAL A 53 -9.43 18.66 5.18
N ILE A 54 -9.12 18.24 6.41
CA ILE A 54 -10.09 17.66 7.33
C ILE A 54 -10.17 18.51 8.59
N THR A 55 -11.37 18.66 9.13
CA THR A 55 -11.59 19.28 10.44
C THR A 55 -12.57 18.46 11.27
N ASN A 56 -12.88 18.91 12.49
CA ASN A 56 -13.73 18.19 13.42
C ASN A 56 -15.06 18.92 13.60
N ALA A 57 -16.16 18.27 13.21
CA ALA A 57 -17.50 18.81 13.28
C ALA A 57 -17.94 19.05 14.73
N TYR A 58 -17.57 18.17 15.66
CA TYR A 58 -17.90 18.33 17.08
C TYR A 58 -17.29 19.60 17.69
N ILE A 59 -15.99 19.83 17.45
CA ILE A 59 -15.32 21.04 17.92
C ILE A 59 -15.93 22.27 17.25
N THR A 60 -16.22 22.20 15.95
CA THR A 60 -16.84 23.30 15.21
C THR A 60 -18.22 23.66 15.79
N LEU A 61 -19.05 22.66 16.07
CA LEU A 61 -20.34 22.83 16.74
C LEU A 61 -20.19 23.51 18.10
N LYS A 62 -19.25 23.04 18.93
CA LYS A 62 -19.05 23.59 20.29
C LYS A 62 -18.56 25.03 20.29
N GLN A 63 -17.77 25.43 19.29
CA GLN A 63 -17.12 26.74 19.25
C GLN A 63 -17.93 27.78 18.48
N TYR A 64 -18.60 27.37 17.40
CA TYR A 64 -19.29 28.28 16.48
C TYR A 64 -20.80 28.09 16.45
N GLY A 65 -21.32 26.90 16.76
CA GLY A 65 -22.76 26.64 16.81
C GLY A 65 -23.49 27.10 15.55
N ASP A 66 -24.48 27.99 15.72
CA ASP A 66 -25.27 28.54 14.61
C ASP A 66 -24.46 29.41 13.64
N ILE A 67 -23.36 30.03 14.09
CA ILE A 67 -22.47 30.80 13.21
C ILE A 67 -21.89 29.90 12.11
N ALA A 68 -21.54 28.65 12.44
CA ALA A 68 -21.05 27.71 11.44
C ALA A 68 -22.15 27.27 10.45
N ARG A 69 -23.42 27.21 10.90
CA ARG A 69 -24.57 26.91 10.04
C ARG A 69 -24.86 28.06 9.07
N GLU A 70 -24.70 29.30 9.54
CA GLU A 70 -24.92 30.49 8.70
C GLU A 70 -23.81 30.70 7.66
N LYS A 71 -22.55 30.42 8.04
CA LYS A 71 -21.37 30.69 7.21
C LYS A 71 -20.89 29.51 6.36
N GLY A 72 -21.22 28.28 6.77
CA GLY A 72 -20.66 27.07 6.17
C GLY A 72 -19.20 26.81 6.58
N ILE A 73 -18.76 25.56 6.43
CA ILE A 73 -17.45 25.10 6.90
C ILE A 73 -16.30 25.71 6.10
N HIS A 74 -16.52 26.02 4.82
CA HIS A 74 -15.53 26.67 3.96
C HIS A 74 -15.11 28.05 4.46
N GLU A 75 -16.06 28.87 4.93
CA GLU A 75 -15.75 30.19 5.50
C GLU A 75 -15.10 30.04 6.89
N ILE A 76 -15.55 29.08 7.71
CA ILE A 76 -14.96 28.83 9.04
C ILE A 76 -13.49 28.42 8.93
N ILE A 77 -13.16 27.54 7.98
CA ILE A 77 -11.79 27.05 7.78
C ILE A 77 -10.97 27.99 6.88
N ASN A 78 -11.61 28.84 6.09
CA ASN A 78 -11.00 29.63 5.03
C ASN A 78 -10.31 28.77 3.96
N PHE A 79 -11.00 27.71 3.51
CA PHE A 79 -10.53 26.80 2.45
C PHE A 79 -11.61 26.62 1.38
N ASP A 80 -11.26 26.86 0.12
CA ASP A 80 -12.17 26.83 -1.03
C ASP A 80 -12.14 25.51 -1.82
N GLY A 81 -11.37 24.53 -1.38
CA GLY A 81 -11.38 23.16 -1.90
C GLY A 81 -12.17 22.20 -1.00
N PRO A 82 -12.17 20.90 -1.32
CA PRO A 82 -12.86 19.87 -0.54
C PRO A 82 -12.52 19.89 0.97
N ILE A 83 -13.54 19.91 1.83
CA ILE A 83 -13.39 19.79 3.29
C ILE A 83 -14.07 18.51 3.78
N MET A 84 -13.30 17.67 4.46
CA MET A 84 -13.81 16.53 5.20
C MET A 84 -14.09 16.93 6.65
N THR A 85 -15.15 16.36 7.24
CA THR A 85 -15.45 16.52 8.66
C THR A 85 -15.47 15.18 9.37
N ASP A 86 -14.76 15.09 10.49
CA ASP A 86 -14.90 14.01 11.47
C ASP A 86 -16.00 14.40 12.47
N SER A 87 -16.96 13.49 12.68
CA SER A 87 -18.07 13.66 13.63
C SER A 87 -17.63 13.73 15.10
N GLY A 88 -16.37 13.38 15.37
CA GLY A 88 -15.78 13.45 16.70
C GLY A 88 -15.75 12.10 17.42
N GLY A 89 -15.89 10.99 16.70
CA GLY A 89 -15.71 9.64 17.25
C GLY A 89 -14.40 9.52 18.01
N TYR A 90 -13.32 10.15 17.53
CA TYR A 90 -12.03 10.17 18.23
C TYR A 90 -12.09 10.74 19.66
N GLN A 91 -12.90 11.79 19.91
CA GLN A 91 -13.06 12.33 21.26
C GLN A 91 -13.78 11.34 22.20
N VAL A 92 -14.54 10.38 21.69
CA VAL A 92 -15.07 9.26 22.48
C VAL A 92 -13.94 8.37 22.99
N LEU A 93 -12.87 8.15 22.22
CA LEU A 93 -11.69 7.40 22.71
C LEU A 93 -10.94 8.16 23.81
N GLU A 94 -10.78 9.47 23.67
CA GLU A 94 -10.00 10.27 24.62
C GLU A 94 -10.77 10.56 25.92
N TYR A 95 -12.06 10.85 25.82
CA TYR A 95 -12.87 11.36 26.94
C TYR A 95 -14.00 10.43 27.38
N GLY A 96 -14.17 9.27 26.73
CA GLY A 96 -15.07 8.18 27.13
C GLY A 96 -16.50 8.28 26.58
N THR A 97 -17.16 9.43 26.69
CA THR A 97 -18.53 9.63 26.19
C THR A 97 -18.74 11.04 25.63
N ILE A 98 -19.36 11.12 24.46
CA ILE A 98 -19.92 12.36 23.93
C ILE A 98 -21.44 12.23 24.03
N ASP A 99 -22.08 13.16 24.72
CA ASP A 99 -23.54 13.22 24.84
C ASP A 99 -24.11 13.93 23.60
N LEU A 100 -24.01 13.26 22.44
CA LEU A 100 -24.54 13.73 21.16
C LEU A 100 -25.28 12.61 20.44
N GLU A 101 -26.51 12.94 20.03
CA GLU A 101 -27.29 12.09 19.16
C GLU A 101 -26.66 12.01 17.76
N PRO A 102 -26.48 10.81 17.17
CA PRO A 102 -25.90 10.63 15.84
C PRO A 102 -26.61 11.45 14.75
N SER A 103 -27.94 11.52 14.82
CA SER A 103 -28.76 12.29 13.89
C SER A 103 -28.50 13.80 13.98
N PHE A 104 -28.20 14.32 15.17
CA PHE A 104 -27.94 15.74 15.38
C PHE A 104 -26.61 16.16 14.75
N ILE A 105 -25.54 15.39 14.96
CA ILE A 105 -24.24 15.71 14.36
C ILE A 105 -24.27 15.53 12.85
N ALA A 106 -24.95 14.50 12.35
CA ALA A 106 -25.11 14.31 10.91
C ALA A 106 -25.87 15.47 10.24
N GLN A 107 -26.92 15.97 10.91
CA GLN A 107 -27.63 17.17 10.46
C GLN A 107 -26.71 18.39 10.51
N PHE A 108 -25.90 18.56 11.55
CA PHE A 108 -24.95 19.66 11.65
C PHE A 108 -23.90 19.64 10.53
N GLU A 109 -23.27 18.49 10.24
CA GLU A 109 -22.32 18.35 9.13
C GLU A 109 -22.93 18.75 7.78
N LYS A 110 -24.21 18.43 7.58
CA LYS A 110 -24.97 18.87 6.41
C LYS A 110 -25.22 20.37 6.40
N ASP A 111 -25.63 20.93 7.53
CA ASP A 111 -25.97 22.36 7.66
C ASP A 111 -24.76 23.27 7.48
N ILE A 112 -23.56 22.77 7.79
CA ILE A 112 -22.29 23.48 7.51
C ILE A 112 -21.75 23.19 6.10
N GLU A 113 -22.48 22.46 5.25
CA GLU A 113 -22.11 22.15 3.87
C GLU A 113 -20.75 21.42 3.72
N SER A 114 -20.47 20.46 4.60
CA SER A 114 -19.27 19.62 4.47
C SER A 114 -19.28 18.79 3.18
N ASP A 115 -18.14 18.69 2.49
CA ASP A 115 -18.00 17.92 1.26
C ASP A 115 -18.00 16.41 1.50
N ILE A 116 -17.30 15.99 2.56
CA ILE A 116 -17.11 14.58 2.94
C ILE A 116 -17.42 14.46 4.43
N CYS A 117 -18.50 13.76 4.76
CA CYS A 117 -19.01 13.62 6.11
C CYS A 117 -18.80 12.18 6.62
N VAL A 118 -18.63 12.04 7.93
CA VAL A 118 -18.45 10.74 8.57
C VAL A 118 -19.49 10.58 9.68
N PRO A 119 -20.38 9.56 9.60
CA PRO A 119 -21.36 9.30 10.65
C PRO A 119 -20.70 9.16 12.02
N LEU A 120 -21.43 9.46 13.09
CA LEU A 120 -20.94 9.26 14.45
C LEU A 120 -20.71 7.77 14.71
N ASP A 121 -19.44 7.38 14.80
CA ASP A 121 -19.01 6.01 15.00
C ASP A 121 -18.53 5.76 16.43
N LYS A 122 -18.51 4.48 16.80
CA LYS A 122 -17.97 4.01 18.07
C LYS A 122 -16.60 3.36 17.81
N PRO A 123 -15.50 4.08 18.04
CA PRO A 123 -14.18 3.62 17.65
C PRO A 123 -13.73 2.37 18.42
N THR A 124 -13.36 1.32 17.69
CA THR A 124 -12.73 0.12 18.26
C THR A 124 -11.22 0.34 18.33
N GLY A 125 -10.72 0.74 19.51
CA GLY A 125 -9.29 0.82 19.78
C GLY A 125 -8.60 -0.55 19.78
N TYR A 126 -7.26 -0.54 19.73
CA TYR A 126 -6.42 -1.72 19.81
C TYR A 126 -6.44 -2.32 21.23
N GLY A 127 -6.65 -3.64 21.31
CA GLY A 127 -6.64 -4.39 22.57
C GLY A 127 -8.01 -4.54 23.24
N LEU A 128 -9.11 -4.19 22.56
CA LEU A 128 -10.46 -4.44 23.06
C LEU A 128 -10.81 -5.93 23.01
N SER A 129 -11.57 -6.41 24.00
CA SER A 129 -12.14 -7.76 23.92
C SER A 129 -13.09 -7.87 22.73
N TYR A 130 -13.22 -9.08 22.18
CA TYR A 130 -14.08 -9.34 21.04
C TYR A 130 -15.51 -8.87 21.28
N GLU A 131 -16.08 -9.14 22.46
CA GLU A 131 -17.45 -8.79 22.82
C GLU A 131 -17.65 -7.27 22.93
N VAL A 132 -16.62 -6.53 23.37
CA VAL A 132 -16.68 -5.07 23.40
C VAL A 132 -16.57 -4.50 21.99
N ALA A 133 -15.64 -5.02 21.18
CA ALA A 133 -15.47 -4.61 19.79
C ALA A 133 -16.74 -4.89 18.97
N GLU A 134 -17.38 -6.04 19.15
CA GLU A 134 -18.63 -6.38 18.47
C GLU A 134 -19.75 -5.41 18.81
N ARG A 135 -19.94 -5.06 20.09
CA ARG A 135 -20.94 -4.06 20.50
C ARG A 135 -20.68 -2.69 19.86
N TYR A 136 -19.42 -2.28 19.75
CA TYR A 136 -19.05 -1.00 19.13
C TYR A 136 -19.28 -1.02 17.62
N VAL A 137 -19.00 -2.14 16.96
CA VAL A 137 -19.38 -2.35 15.56
C VAL A 137 -20.90 -2.24 15.40
N ASP A 138 -21.68 -2.94 16.23
CA ASP A 138 -23.15 -2.92 16.13
C ASP A 138 -23.74 -1.51 16.40
N GLU A 139 -23.16 -0.75 17.34
CA GLU A 139 -23.51 0.67 17.59
C GLU A 139 -23.18 1.54 16.37
N THR A 140 -21.98 1.40 15.81
CA THR A 140 -21.55 2.11 14.60
C THR A 140 -22.47 1.84 13.41
N ILE A 141 -22.86 0.58 13.21
CA ILE A 141 -23.78 0.17 12.15
C ILE A 141 -25.17 0.77 12.35
N ARG A 142 -25.67 0.82 13.59
CA ARG A 142 -26.95 1.47 13.91
C ARG A 142 -26.91 2.96 13.60
N ASN A 143 -25.90 3.67 14.09
CA ASN A 143 -25.74 5.11 13.86
C ASN A 143 -25.59 5.44 12.38
N SER A 144 -24.84 4.61 11.64
CA SER A 144 -24.66 4.74 10.19
C SER A 144 -25.99 4.59 9.45
N LYS A 145 -26.81 3.61 9.83
CA LYS A 145 -28.14 3.41 9.26
C LYS A 145 -29.05 4.61 9.51
N GLU A 146 -29.13 5.08 10.76
CA GLU A 146 -29.94 6.26 11.13
C GLU A 146 -29.51 7.51 10.36
N THR A 147 -28.20 7.70 10.19
CA THR A 147 -27.62 8.78 9.39
C THR A 147 -28.10 8.71 7.95
N LEU A 148 -28.00 7.55 7.29
CA LEU A 148 -28.45 7.39 5.90
C LEU A 148 -29.96 7.57 5.73
N ASP A 149 -30.77 7.10 6.68
CA ASP A 149 -32.22 7.27 6.63
C ASP A 149 -32.61 8.75 6.71
N LEU A 150 -31.94 9.53 7.57
CA LEU A 150 -32.08 10.98 7.66
C LEU A 150 -31.67 11.67 6.35
N ILE A 151 -30.54 11.26 5.76
CA ILE A 151 -30.00 11.82 4.52
C ILE A 151 -30.95 11.59 3.34
N LYS A 152 -31.45 10.36 3.18
CA LYS A 152 -32.39 9.97 2.10
C LYS A 152 -33.72 10.72 2.18
N SER A 153 -34.20 11.00 3.39
CA SER A 153 -35.47 11.70 3.58
C SER A 153 -35.49 13.15 3.07
N ASN A 154 -34.31 13.76 2.92
CA ASN A 154 -34.19 15.22 2.74
C ASN A 154 -33.87 15.69 1.30
N ASN A 155 -33.97 14.83 0.27
CA ASN A 155 -33.87 15.13 -1.19
C ASN A 155 -32.70 16.01 -1.70
N ASN A 156 -31.78 16.42 -0.84
CA ASN A 156 -30.75 17.41 -1.13
C ASN A 156 -29.45 16.95 -0.49
N THR A 157 -28.61 16.26 -1.25
CA THR A 157 -27.32 15.75 -0.75
C THR A 157 -26.26 15.91 -1.83
N ASN A 158 -25.49 16.98 -1.73
CA ASN A 158 -24.25 17.13 -2.49
C ASN A 158 -23.08 16.42 -1.78
N SER A 159 -23.12 16.28 -0.45
CA SER A 159 -22.04 15.69 0.36
C SER A 159 -21.87 14.18 0.16
N ILE A 160 -20.62 13.73 0.25
CA ILE A 160 -20.23 12.33 0.25
C ILE A 160 -20.24 11.81 1.68
N TRP A 161 -20.91 10.69 1.92
CA TRP A 161 -20.89 10.05 3.23
C TRP A 161 -19.96 8.84 3.22
N VAL A 162 -19.10 8.76 4.23
CA VAL A 162 -18.09 7.71 4.36
C VAL A 162 -18.54 6.68 5.39
N GLY A 163 -18.50 5.39 5.04
CA GLY A 163 -18.82 4.30 5.95
C GLY A 163 -17.66 4.03 6.91
N PRO A 164 -17.82 4.23 8.23
CA PRO A 164 -16.76 4.03 9.21
C PRO A 164 -16.64 2.55 9.59
N VAL A 165 -15.65 1.86 9.01
CA VAL A 165 -15.37 0.44 9.28
C VAL A 165 -14.63 0.30 10.60
N GLN A 166 -15.23 -0.45 11.52
CA GLN A 166 -14.69 -0.76 12.85
C GLN A 166 -14.49 -2.28 13.01
N GLY A 167 -13.80 -2.68 14.08
CA GLY A 167 -13.48 -4.07 14.40
C GLY A 167 -12.03 -4.30 14.87
N ALA A 168 -11.15 -3.32 14.64
CA ALA A 168 -9.74 -3.35 15.05
C ALA A 168 -9.02 -4.65 14.61
N GLU A 169 -8.30 -5.33 15.52
CA GLU A 169 -7.60 -6.59 15.25
C GLU A 169 -8.51 -7.81 14.98
N HIS A 170 -9.82 -7.70 15.24
CA HIS A 170 -10.80 -8.77 15.02
C HIS A 170 -11.27 -8.76 13.56
N LEU A 171 -10.53 -9.45 12.68
CA LEU A 171 -10.69 -9.36 11.23
C LEU A 171 -12.08 -9.78 10.72
N ASP A 172 -12.75 -10.70 11.41
CA ASP A 172 -14.12 -11.10 11.12
C ASP A 172 -15.13 -9.97 11.40
N LEU A 173 -14.91 -9.18 12.44
CA LEU A 173 -15.69 -7.96 12.72
C LEU A 173 -15.41 -6.87 11.68
N VAL A 174 -14.16 -6.71 11.24
CA VAL A 174 -13.81 -5.78 10.13
C VAL A 174 -14.57 -6.17 8.86
N LYS A 175 -14.61 -7.46 8.54
CA LYS A 175 -15.36 -7.98 7.38
C LYS A 175 -16.88 -7.77 7.55
N LYS A 176 -17.45 -8.05 8.73
CA LYS A 176 -18.86 -7.81 9.06
C LYS A 176 -19.22 -6.34 8.90
N SER A 177 -18.44 -5.45 9.52
CA SER A 177 -18.63 -3.99 9.47
C SER A 177 -18.58 -3.48 8.03
N ALA A 178 -17.54 -3.84 7.29
CA ALA A 178 -17.38 -3.46 5.89
C ALA A 178 -18.56 -3.92 5.02
N GLY A 179 -18.94 -5.20 5.10
CA GLY A 179 -20.06 -5.74 4.32
C GLY A 179 -21.38 -5.03 4.60
N LEU A 180 -21.71 -4.79 5.87
CA LEU A 180 -22.94 -4.10 6.25
C LEU A 180 -22.98 -2.65 5.75
N LEU A 181 -21.86 -1.92 5.83
CA LEU A 181 -21.76 -0.55 5.30
C LEU A 181 -21.83 -0.53 3.76
N ASP A 182 -21.28 -1.54 3.11
CA ASP A 182 -21.36 -1.70 1.66
C ASP A 182 -22.81 -1.89 1.20
N ASP A 183 -23.53 -2.83 1.85
CA ASP A 183 -24.94 -3.14 1.60
C ASP A 183 -25.86 -1.92 1.83
N MET A 184 -25.51 -1.05 2.78
CA MET A 184 -26.24 0.20 3.04
C MET A 184 -26.11 1.24 1.92
N GLY A 185 -25.04 1.15 1.11
CA GLY A 185 -24.80 2.01 -0.05
C GLY A 185 -23.79 3.14 0.17
N TYR A 186 -22.95 3.10 1.22
CA TYR A 186 -21.88 4.10 1.40
C TYR A 186 -20.91 4.10 0.22
N GLU A 187 -20.62 5.25 -0.38
CA GLU A 187 -19.80 5.34 -1.61
C GLU A 187 -18.29 5.24 -1.34
N MET A 188 -17.87 5.56 -0.11
CA MET A 188 -16.49 5.56 0.37
C MET A 188 -16.44 4.87 1.73
N MET A 189 -15.33 4.21 2.04
CA MET A 189 -15.12 3.57 3.33
C MET A 189 -13.97 4.25 4.07
N ALA A 190 -14.02 4.28 5.40
CA ALA A 190 -12.92 4.70 6.23
C ALA A 190 -12.57 3.60 7.23
N LEU A 191 -11.28 3.28 7.36
CA LEU A 191 -10.83 2.42 8.44
C LEU A 191 -10.67 3.25 9.71
N GLY A 192 -11.55 3.03 10.67
CA GLY A 192 -11.57 3.74 11.93
C GLY A 192 -10.50 3.27 12.92
N SER A 193 -10.03 4.21 13.75
CA SER A 193 -9.24 3.94 14.97
C SER A 193 -7.84 3.30 14.83
N PRO A 194 -7.11 3.32 13.70
CA PRO A 194 -5.80 2.67 13.64
C PRO A 194 -4.69 3.49 14.32
N VAL A 195 -5.00 4.67 14.89
CA VAL A 195 -4.02 5.58 15.51
C VAL A 195 -3.15 4.87 16.55
N GLN A 196 -3.76 4.04 17.41
CA GLN A 196 -3.02 3.29 18.43
C GLN A 196 -2.05 2.29 17.80
N LEU A 197 -2.41 1.63 16.69
CA LEU A 197 -1.54 0.72 15.95
C LEU A 197 -0.37 1.47 15.28
N LEU A 198 -0.65 2.65 14.73
CA LEU A 198 0.35 3.50 14.08
C LEU A 198 1.39 3.99 15.08
N VAL A 199 0.97 4.49 16.24
CA VAL A 199 1.85 4.99 17.30
C VAL A 199 2.66 3.86 17.95
N SER A 200 2.10 2.66 18.07
CA SER A 200 2.77 1.49 18.64
C SER A 200 3.56 0.65 17.62
N TYR A 201 3.69 1.13 16.38
CA TYR A 201 4.42 0.46 15.29
C TYR A 201 3.90 -0.96 14.98
N GLN A 202 2.61 -1.23 15.21
CA GLN A 202 1.96 -2.51 14.92
C GLN A 202 1.52 -2.61 13.45
N PHE A 203 2.46 -2.37 12.54
CA PHE A 203 2.16 -2.28 11.10
C PHE A 203 1.72 -3.60 10.48
N ALA A 204 2.11 -4.74 11.05
CA ALA A 204 1.67 -6.06 10.59
C ALA A 204 0.17 -6.27 10.85
N ILE A 205 -0.33 -5.86 12.03
CA ILE A 205 -1.75 -5.90 12.37
C ILE A 205 -2.51 -4.95 11.45
N LEU A 206 -2.03 -3.70 11.31
CA LEU A 206 -2.60 -2.72 10.39
C LEU A 206 -2.71 -3.26 8.96
N ALA A 207 -1.66 -3.93 8.45
CA ALA A 207 -1.67 -4.51 7.12
C ALA A 207 -2.76 -5.58 6.94
N ASN A 208 -2.97 -6.45 7.94
CA ASN A 208 -4.03 -7.46 7.90
C ASN A 208 -5.42 -6.82 7.92
N ILE A 209 -5.61 -5.75 8.68
CA ILE A 209 -6.88 -5.01 8.74
C ILE A 209 -7.19 -4.37 7.38
N ILE A 210 -6.22 -3.63 6.81
CA ILE A 210 -6.38 -3.01 5.49
C ILE A 210 -6.65 -4.08 4.42
N ALA A 211 -5.90 -5.19 4.43
CA ALA A 211 -6.12 -6.29 3.51
C ALA A 211 -7.51 -6.94 3.65
N THR A 212 -8.01 -7.07 4.88
CA THR A 212 -9.35 -7.61 5.14
C THR A 212 -10.44 -6.69 4.62
N LEU A 213 -10.33 -5.38 4.89
CA LEU A 213 -11.25 -4.38 4.34
C LEU A 213 -11.19 -4.37 2.81
N LYS A 214 -10.01 -4.28 2.22
CA LYS A 214 -9.84 -4.17 0.77
C LYS A 214 -10.31 -5.41 0.01
N SER A 215 -10.08 -6.60 0.56
CA SER A 215 -10.58 -7.85 -0.03
C SER A 215 -12.09 -8.03 0.13
N THR A 216 -12.70 -7.37 1.11
CA THR A 216 -14.16 -7.33 1.25
C THR A 216 -14.77 -6.35 0.25
N ILE A 217 -14.14 -5.18 0.05
CA ILE A 217 -14.64 -4.10 -0.82
C ILE A 217 -13.51 -3.60 -1.73
N MET A 218 -13.43 -4.16 -2.94
CA MET A 218 -12.38 -3.80 -3.90
C MET A 218 -12.63 -2.49 -4.65
N SER A 219 -13.89 -2.16 -4.93
CA SER A 219 -14.25 -1.08 -5.86
C SER A 219 -14.17 0.31 -5.22
N LYS A 220 -14.60 0.46 -3.97
CA LYS A 220 -14.75 1.76 -3.29
C LYS A 220 -13.41 2.35 -2.82
N PRO A 221 -13.27 3.68 -2.75
CA PRO A 221 -12.12 4.34 -2.14
C PRO A 221 -12.09 4.10 -0.63
N ILE A 222 -10.88 3.95 -0.08
CA ILE A 222 -10.64 3.73 1.36
C ILE A 222 -9.85 4.91 1.93
N HIS A 223 -10.39 5.52 2.98
CA HIS A 223 -9.71 6.46 3.86
C HIS A 223 -9.06 5.72 5.02
N LEU A 224 -7.82 6.06 5.36
CA LEU A 224 -7.14 5.52 6.54
C LEU A 224 -6.95 6.60 7.59
N PHE A 225 -7.74 6.54 8.65
CA PHE A 225 -7.77 7.57 9.67
C PHE A 225 -6.45 7.70 10.43
N GLY A 226 -5.96 8.94 10.60
CA GLY A 226 -4.82 9.27 11.44
C GLY A 226 -3.44 8.84 10.90
N ALA A 227 -3.37 8.29 9.69
CA ALA A 227 -2.13 7.91 9.02
C ALA A 227 -1.39 9.12 8.43
N GLY A 228 -0.55 9.76 9.23
CA GLY A 228 0.31 10.87 8.79
C GLY A 228 1.78 10.67 9.07
N HIS A 229 2.29 9.49 8.78
CA HIS A 229 3.72 9.22 8.92
C HIS A 229 4.30 8.73 7.58
N PRO A 230 5.45 9.25 7.14
CA PRO A 230 6.01 8.91 5.82
C PRO A 230 6.27 7.40 5.65
N LEU A 231 6.54 6.68 6.74
CA LEU A 231 6.75 5.22 6.67
C LEU A 231 5.48 4.41 6.35
N THR A 232 4.29 4.88 6.73
CA THR A 232 3.07 4.06 6.67
C THR A 232 2.26 4.31 5.41
N ILE A 233 2.37 5.51 4.82
CA ILE A 233 1.65 5.88 3.59
C ILE A 233 1.93 4.89 2.44
N PRO A 234 3.19 4.57 2.07
CA PRO A 234 3.45 3.67 0.94
C PRO A 234 2.89 2.26 1.15
N LEU A 235 3.02 1.73 2.37
CA LEU A 235 2.48 0.43 2.75
C LEU A 235 0.97 0.41 2.58
N ALA A 236 0.27 1.39 3.14
CA ALA A 236 -1.18 1.47 3.11
C ALA A 236 -1.72 1.67 1.68
N VAL A 237 -1.05 2.49 0.86
CA VAL A 237 -1.40 2.64 -0.56
C VAL A 237 -1.25 1.32 -1.30
N ALA A 238 -0.14 0.60 -1.11
CA ALA A 238 0.07 -0.68 -1.78
C ALA A 238 -0.97 -1.76 -1.43
N LEU A 239 -1.58 -1.64 -0.25
CA LEU A 239 -2.69 -2.47 0.23
C LEU A 239 -4.08 -1.92 -0.15
N GLY A 240 -4.14 -0.73 -0.76
CA GLY A 240 -5.35 -0.20 -1.39
C GLY A 240 -6.08 0.91 -0.65
N CYS A 241 -5.42 1.60 0.29
CA CYS A 241 -5.90 2.89 0.82
C CYS A 241 -5.66 4.02 -0.20
N ASP A 242 -6.63 4.92 -0.34
CA ASP A 242 -6.63 5.99 -1.34
C ASP A 242 -6.51 7.39 -0.70
N THR A 243 -6.91 7.56 0.55
CA THR A 243 -6.74 8.83 1.27
C THR A 243 -6.30 8.62 2.71
N PHE A 244 -5.65 9.62 3.27
CA PHE A 244 -5.06 9.60 4.60
C PHE A 244 -5.24 10.96 5.25
N ASP A 245 -5.41 11.01 6.56
CA ASP A 245 -5.38 12.26 7.30
C ASP A 245 -4.45 12.18 8.52
N SER A 246 -3.96 13.34 8.97
CA SER A 246 -3.33 13.43 10.29
C SER A 246 -3.06 14.85 10.75
N ALA A 247 -3.09 15.03 12.07
CA ALA A 247 -2.53 16.19 12.76
C ALA A 247 -1.03 15.99 13.10
N SER A 248 -0.43 14.84 12.76
CA SER A 248 0.96 14.51 13.12
C SER A 248 1.96 15.59 12.71
N TYR A 249 1.77 16.28 11.58
CA TYR A 249 2.69 17.30 11.10
C TYR A 249 2.90 18.44 12.12
N ILE A 250 1.81 18.87 12.78
CA ILE A 250 1.83 19.94 13.80
C ILE A 250 2.04 19.38 15.21
N LEU A 251 1.48 18.23 15.53
CA LEU A 251 1.71 17.57 16.83
C LEU A 251 3.19 17.23 17.02
N TYR A 252 3.83 16.72 15.96
CA TYR A 252 5.26 16.42 15.99
C TYR A 252 6.08 17.69 16.06
N ALA A 253 5.66 18.75 15.37
CA ALA A 253 6.35 20.02 15.44
C ALA A 253 6.35 20.61 16.86
N ARG A 254 5.21 20.57 17.56
CA ARG A 254 5.10 20.98 18.98
C ARG A 254 5.99 20.17 19.91
N ASP A 255 6.23 18.90 19.58
CA ASP A 255 7.14 18.01 20.31
C ASP A 255 8.62 18.10 19.84
N ASN A 256 8.98 19.11 19.03
CA ASN A 256 10.29 19.23 18.39
C ASN A 256 10.73 17.96 17.62
N ARG A 257 9.78 17.29 16.96
CA ARG A 257 10.01 16.12 16.11
C ARG A 257 10.01 16.49 14.63
N TYR A 258 11.11 16.16 13.98
CA TYR A 258 11.39 16.36 12.56
C TYR A 258 11.10 15.09 11.78
N MET A 259 10.19 15.16 10.80
CA MET A 259 9.94 14.07 9.86
C MET A 259 11.02 13.99 8.79
N HIS A 260 11.39 12.79 8.39
CA HIS A 260 12.25 12.53 7.23
C HIS A 260 11.72 11.30 6.48
N PRO A 261 12.16 11.03 5.24
CA PRO A 261 11.59 9.95 4.42
C PRO A 261 11.62 8.56 5.07
N ASN A 262 12.50 8.34 6.05
CA ASN A 262 12.72 7.06 6.70
C ASN A 262 12.25 7.02 8.16
N GLY A 263 11.54 8.05 8.65
CA GLY A 263 11.19 8.09 10.07
C GLY A 263 10.99 9.48 10.63
N THR A 264 11.18 9.58 11.94
CA THR A 264 11.22 10.84 12.67
C THR A 264 12.39 10.87 13.61
N SER A 265 12.94 12.06 13.82
CA SER A 265 14.01 12.32 14.79
C SER A 265 13.63 13.52 15.66
N LYS A 266 14.18 13.61 16.87
CA LYS A 266 14.14 14.87 17.63
C LYS A 266 15.02 15.90 16.93
N LEU A 267 14.53 17.12 16.78
CA LEU A 267 15.27 18.23 16.15
C LEU A 267 16.62 18.45 16.85
N ASP A 268 16.64 18.37 18.19
CA ASP A 268 17.85 18.53 19.01
C ASP A 268 18.95 17.49 18.72
N ASN A 269 18.58 16.34 18.15
CA ASN A 269 19.53 15.27 17.82
C ASN A 269 20.07 15.39 16.39
N LEU A 270 19.60 16.36 15.60
CA LEU A 270 20.02 16.51 14.21
C LEU A 270 21.32 17.30 14.10
N THR A 271 22.27 16.73 13.36
CA THR A 271 23.48 17.45 12.93
C THR A 271 23.27 18.15 11.58
N TYR A 272 22.51 17.54 10.68
CA TYR A 272 22.24 18.05 9.33
C TYR A 272 20.75 17.98 9.02
N LEU A 273 20.24 18.99 8.30
CA LEU A 273 18.89 18.98 7.76
C LEU A 273 18.92 18.35 6.36
N ALA A 274 18.66 17.05 6.27
CA ALA A 274 18.69 16.29 5.01
C ALA A 274 17.37 16.45 4.20
N CYS A 275 16.95 17.70 3.95
CA CYS A 275 15.76 18.04 3.17
C CYS A 275 16.01 19.27 2.31
N GLN A 276 15.30 19.36 1.18
CA GLN A 276 15.38 20.48 0.22
C GLN A 276 14.15 21.40 0.30
N CYS A 277 13.42 21.40 1.41
CA CYS A 277 12.33 22.36 1.60
C CYS A 277 12.89 23.78 1.88
N PRO A 278 12.11 24.85 1.67
CA PRO A 278 12.56 26.22 1.91
C PRO A 278 13.17 26.44 3.30
N THR A 279 12.55 25.87 4.35
CA THR A 279 13.07 25.93 5.73
C THR A 279 14.47 25.31 5.81
N CYS A 280 14.66 24.06 5.39
CA CYS A 280 15.94 23.34 5.50
C CYS A 280 17.05 23.87 4.59
N ILE A 281 16.72 24.55 3.49
CA ILE A 281 17.71 25.24 2.64
C ILE A 281 18.17 26.55 3.29
N SER A 282 17.26 27.24 3.98
CA SER A 282 17.52 28.58 4.52
C SER A 282 18.33 28.61 5.81
N MET A 283 18.41 27.51 6.55
CA MET A 283 19.06 27.46 7.86
C MET A 283 19.71 26.10 8.16
N THR A 284 20.67 26.11 9.08
CA THR A 284 21.29 24.92 9.65
C THR A 284 20.46 24.32 10.79
N ALA A 285 20.77 23.08 11.20
CA ALA A 285 20.10 22.46 12.35
C ALA A 285 20.26 23.29 13.64
N LYS A 286 21.43 23.89 13.87
CA LYS A 286 21.68 24.74 15.05
C LYS A 286 20.85 26.02 15.03
N GLU A 287 20.75 26.68 13.87
CA GLU A 287 19.90 27.87 13.71
C GLU A 287 18.43 27.52 13.92
N PHE A 288 17.97 26.39 13.38
CA PHE A 288 16.60 25.91 13.56
C PHE A 288 16.27 25.65 15.05
N ILE A 289 17.16 24.97 15.78
CA ILE A 289 17.00 24.75 17.23
C ILE A 289 16.94 26.09 17.99
N SER A 290 17.70 27.09 17.55
CA SER A 290 17.82 28.40 18.21
C SER A 290 16.63 29.34 17.97
N LEU A 291 15.69 28.98 17.08
CA LEU A 291 14.47 29.77 16.87
C LEU A 291 13.61 29.83 18.15
N LYS A 292 12.78 30.87 18.24
CA LYS A 292 11.76 30.95 19.29
C LYS A 292 10.77 29.80 19.15
N ASP A 293 10.21 29.32 20.26
CA ASP A 293 9.40 28.10 20.28
C ASP A 293 8.21 28.12 19.30
N ASP A 294 7.47 29.22 19.24
CA ASP A 294 6.35 29.39 18.31
C ASP A 294 6.81 29.37 16.84
N GLU A 295 7.88 30.11 16.52
CA GLU A 295 8.45 30.18 15.18
C GLU A 295 9.01 28.82 14.74
N ARG A 296 9.74 28.17 15.63
CA ARG A 296 10.29 26.82 15.43
C ARG A 296 9.19 25.81 15.16
N THR A 297 8.11 25.84 15.92
CA THR A 297 6.95 24.96 15.73
C THR A 297 6.32 25.17 14.35
N VAL A 298 6.12 26.42 13.92
CA VAL A 298 5.55 26.71 12.61
C VAL A 298 6.46 26.24 11.47
N GLU A 299 7.76 26.53 11.55
CA GLU A 299 8.73 26.11 10.53
C GLU A 299 8.89 24.59 10.48
N LEU A 300 8.85 23.91 11.64
CA LEU A 300 8.92 22.45 11.71
C LEU A 300 7.64 21.80 11.17
N ALA A 301 6.47 22.40 11.40
CA ALA A 301 5.21 21.95 10.82
C ALA A 301 5.20 22.09 9.29
N LYS A 302 5.68 23.23 8.76
CA LYS A 302 5.84 23.44 7.32
C LYS A 302 6.78 22.40 6.72
N HIS A 303 7.94 22.17 7.33
CA HIS A 303 8.86 21.11 6.92
C HIS A 303 8.20 19.72 6.90
N ASN A 304 7.49 19.35 7.97
CA ASN A 304 6.81 18.07 8.05
C ASN A 304 5.77 17.89 6.93
N LEU A 305 5.04 18.95 6.58
CA LEU A 305 4.09 18.95 5.45
C LEU A 305 4.80 18.75 4.09
N TYR A 306 5.96 19.37 3.88
CA TYR A 306 6.78 19.12 2.67
C TYR A 306 7.18 17.66 2.54
N VAL A 307 7.59 17.03 3.65
CA VAL A 307 7.97 15.61 3.67
C VAL A 307 6.77 14.72 3.33
N LEU A 308 5.61 14.95 3.96
CA LEU A 308 4.39 14.18 3.70
C LEU A 308 3.92 14.32 2.25
N ARG A 309 3.95 15.54 1.69
CA ARG A 309 3.66 15.76 0.27
C ARG A 309 4.61 14.99 -0.63
N SER A 310 5.92 15.10 -0.37
CA SER A 310 6.94 14.43 -1.17
C SER A 310 6.75 12.90 -1.17
N GLU A 311 6.36 12.34 -0.02
CA GLU A 311 6.05 10.92 0.10
C GLU A 311 4.87 10.52 -0.78
N VAL A 312 3.75 11.26 -0.71
CA VAL A 312 2.55 10.98 -1.53
C VAL A 312 2.88 11.06 -3.03
N LEU A 313 3.62 12.07 -3.45
CA LEU A 313 4.04 12.22 -4.86
C LEU A 313 4.97 11.10 -5.30
N SER A 314 5.88 10.67 -4.44
CA SER A 314 6.77 9.53 -4.72
C SER A 314 6.00 8.23 -4.90
N VAL A 315 4.96 8.00 -4.08
CA VAL A 315 4.06 6.85 -4.23
C VAL A 315 3.27 6.93 -5.54
N ARG A 316 2.73 8.10 -5.91
CA ARG A 316 2.09 8.30 -7.22
C ARG A 316 3.05 7.95 -8.36
N GLN A 317 4.27 8.44 -8.31
CA GLN A 317 5.28 8.13 -9.33
C GLN A 317 5.60 6.63 -9.39
N ALA A 318 5.70 5.96 -8.23
CA ALA A 318 5.92 4.52 -8.18
C ALA A 318 4.75 3.74 -8.81
N ILE A 319 3.49 4.16 -8.63
CA ILE A 319 2.34 3.57 -9.32
C ILE A 319 2.45 3.78 -10.83
N MET A 320 2.75 5.00 -11.29
CA MET A 320 2.88 5.33 -12.72
C MET A 320 3.95 4.50 -13.42
N GLU A 321 5.04 4.18 -12.73
CA GLU A 321 6.14 3.38 -13.24
C GLU A 321 5.94 1.86 -13.08
N GLY A 322 4.91 1.45 -12.33
CA GLY A 322 4.70 0.04 -11.98
C GLY A 322 5.75 -0.52 -11.01
N ARG A 323 6.26 0.33 -10.11
CA ARG A 323 7.34 0.08 -9.15
C ARG A 323 6.90 0.22 -7.69
N LEU A 324 5.61 0.12 -7.41
CA LEU A 324 5.12 0.29 -6.04
C LEU A 324 5.65 -0.79 -5.11
N TRP A 325 5.76 -2.04 -5.57
CA TRP A 325 6.41 -3.11 -4.81
C TRP A 325 7.85 -2.74 -4.40
N ASP A 326 8.64 -2.25 -5.36
CA ASP A 326 10.05 -1.88 -5.12
C ASP A 326 10.14 -0.72 -4.13
N TYR A 327 9.24 0.26 -4.25
CA TYR A 327 9.20 1.41 -3.37
C TYR A 327 8.85 1.02 -1.92
N VAL A 328 7.85 0.16 -1.74
CA VAL A 328 7.48 -0.36 -0.41
C VAL A 328 8.60 -1.23 0.16
N ALA A 329 9.24 -2.08 -0.65
CA ALA A 329 10.37 -2.90 -0.21
C ALA A 329 11.54 -2.04 0.28
N GLN A 330 11.86 -0.94 -0.41
CA GLN A 330 12.87 0.02 0.03
C GLN A 330 12.48 0.67 1.36
N LYS A 331 11.24 1.15 1.47
CA LYS A 331 10.71 1.76 2.70
C LYS A 331 10.70 0.80 3.88
N ALA A 332 10.37 -0.47 3.65
CA ALA A 332 10.33 -1.51 4.67
C ALA A 332 11.67 -1.71 5.39
N ARG A 333 12.80 -1.39 4.75
CA ARG A 333 14.12 -1.46 5.37
C ARG A 333 14.40 -0.36 6.40
N ALA A 334 13.55 0.67 6.47
CA ALA A 334 13.68 1.72 7.47
C ALA A 334 13.30 1.26 8.90
N HIS A 335 12.48 0.21 9.04
CA HIS A 335 12.05 -0.26 10.36
C HIS A 335 11.67 -1.75 10.39
N PRO A 336 12.12 -2.56 11.38
CA PRO A 336 11.80 -3.99 11.46
C PRO A 336 10.30 -4.31 11.43
N LYS A 337 9.47 -3.53 12.13
CA LYS A 337 8.00 -3.72 12.11
C LYS A 337 7.37 -3.43 10.75
N LEU A 338 7.98 -2.56 9.95
CA LEU A 338 7.51 -2.31 8.59
C LEU A 338 7.91 -3.47 7.66
N MET A 339 9.10 -4.04 7.87
CA MET A 339 9.52 -5.28 7.21
C MET A 339 8.63 -6.47 7.56
N GLU A 340 8.19 -6.62 8.81
CA GLU A 340 7.19 -7.62 9.21
C GLU A 340 5.89 -7.46 8.40
N ALA A 341 5.39 -6.24 8.25
CA ALA A 341 4.18 -5.95 7.47
C ALA A 341 4.36 -6.24 5.97
N PHE A 342 5.50 -5.84 5.38
CA PHE A 342 5.79 -6.10 3.97
C PHE A 342 5.88 -7.61 3.67
N LYS A 343 6.45 -8.40 4.58
CA LYS A 343 6.51 -9.87 4.44
C LYS A 343 5.12 -10.53 4.38
N LEU A 344 4.06 -9.88 4.87
CA LEU A 344 2.70 -10.40 4.78
C LEU A 344 2.10 -10.26 3.37
N PHE A 345 2.69 -9.47 2.48
CA PHE A 345 2.16 -9.25 1.12
C PHE A 345 1.98 -10.56 0.36
N LYS A 346 2.85 -11.55 0.59
CA LYS A 346 2.76 -12.90 0.01
C LYS A 346 1.45 -13.64 0.33
N ASN A 347 0.75 -13.25 1.39
CA ASN A 347 -0.50 -13.88 1.83
C ASN A 347 -1.74 -13.20 1.20
N TYR A 348 -1.58 -12.02 0.61
CA TYR A 348 -2.69 -11.19 0.14
C TYR A 348 -2.98 -11.44 -1.35
N LYS A 349 -3.78 -12.48 -1.63
CA LYS A 349 -4.08 -12.91 -3.01
C LYS A 349 -4.68 -11.80 -3.90
N TYR A 350 -5.50 -10.92 -3.33
CA TYR A 350 -6.14 -9.83 -4.08
C TYR A 350 -5.14 -8.82 -4.68
N LEU A 351 -3.88 -8.79 -4.20
CA LEU A 351 -2.83 -8.01 -4.84
C LEU A 351 -2.54 -8.51 -6.26
N GLU A 352 -2.69 -9.82 -6.53
CA GLU A 352 -2.59 -10.37 -7.88
C GLU A 352 -3.72 -9.85 -8.78
N ASP A 353 -4.94 -9.77 -8.27
CA ASP A 353 -6.10 -9.30 -9.06
C ASP A 353 -6.01 -7.79 -9.36
N ALA A 354 -5.45 -7.01 -8.44
CA ALA A 354 -5.33 -5.56 -8.59
C ALA A 354 -4.09 -5.12 -9.41
N THR A 355 -3.07 -5.98 -9.51
CA THR A 355 -1.84 -5.67 -10.27
C THR A 355 -2.08 -5.82 -11.77
N PRO A 356 -1.75 -4.81 -12.61
CA PRO A 356 -1.85 -4.91 -14.07
C PRO A 356 -1.20 -6.17 -14.66
N LEU A 357 -1.75 -6.67 -15.76
CA LEU A 357 -1.18 -7.81 -16.50
C LEU A 357 0.18 -7.48 -17.14
N TYR A 358 0.36 -6.22 -17.53
CA TYR A 358 1.57 -5.72 -18.17
C TYR A 358 1.98 -4.38 -17.55
N LYS A 359 3.29 -4.16 -17.44
CA LYS A 359 3.89 -2.88 -17.02
C LYS A 359 4.91 -2.44 -18.06
N LYS A 360 5.00 -1.12 -18.29
CA LYS A 360 5.94 -0.54 -19.26
C LYS A 360 7.42 -0.72 -18.88
N LYS A 361 7.70 -0.88 -17.59
CA LYS A 361 9.07 -1.03 -17.06
C LYS A 361 9.31 -2.47 -16.64
N ALA A 362 10.56 -2.89 -16.79
CA ALA A 362 11.02 -4.17 -16.27
C ALA A 362 10.89 -4.21 -14.74
N ILE A 363 10.54 -5.39 -14.21
CA ILE A 363 10.47 -5.66 -12.78
C ILE A 363 11.83 -6.06 -12.23
N PHE A 364 12.05 -5.80 -10.95
CA PHE A 364 13.31 -6.11 -10.29
C PHE A 364 13.12 -7.28 -9.31
N PHE A 365 14.06 -8.21 -9.39
CA PHE A 365 14.22 -9.30 -8.45
C PHE A 365 15.52 -9.09 -7.67
N MET A 366 15.41 -8.77 -6.40
CA MET A 366 16.52 -8.41 -5.52
C MET A 366 16.72 -9.43 -4.40
N GLU A 367 15.64 -9.89 -3.79
CA GLU A 367 15.64 -10.78 -2.63
C GLU A 367 14.57 -11.86 -2.74
N SER A 368 14.69 -12.94 -1.97
CA SER A 368 13.79 -14.10 -2.03
C SER A 368 12.31 -13.75 -1.87
N ILE A 369 11.96 -12.68 -1.15
CA ILE A 369 10.56 -12.22 -1.02
C ILE A 369 9.94 -11.83 -2.36
N ASP A 370 10.75 -11.42 -3.34
CA ASP A 370 10.28 -11.02 -4.67
C ASP A 370 9.69 -12.18 -5.48
N GLN A 371 9.92 -13.44 -5.06
CA GLN A 371 9.24 -14.60 -5.65
C GLN A 371 7.70 -14.55 -5.46
N TYR A 372 7.23 -13.80 -4.46
CA TYR A 372 5.81 -13.62 -4.15
C TYR A 372 5.20 -12.37 -4.79
N ARG A 373 5.95 -11.66 -5.63
CA ARG A 373 5.39 -10.59 -6.47
C ARG A 373 4.19 -11.12 -7.26
N PRO A 374 3.12 -10.34 -7.40
CA PRO A 374 1.98 -10.68 -8.25
C PRO A 374 2.36 -11.15 -9.66
N GLU A 375 3.27 -10.44 -10.32
CA GLU A 375 3.66 -10.73 -11.70
C GLU A 375 4.42 -12.06 -11.78
N ALA A 376 5.32 -12.32 -10.81
CA ALA A 376 6.07 -13.56 -10.69
C ALA A 376 5.17 -14.75 -10.37
N SER A 377 4.22 -14.57 -9.45
CA SER A 377 3.26 -15.62 -9.06
C SER A 377 2.36 -16.02 -10.23
N ARG A 378 1.85 -15.03 -10.98
CA ARG A 378 0.99 -15.24 -12.14
C ARG A 378 1.72 -15.96 -13.27
N ILE A 379 2.91 -15.49 -13.64
CA ILE A 379 3.66 -16.09 -14.74
C ILE A 379 4.13 -17.50 -14.40
N ARG A 380 4.56 -17.74 -13.16
CA ARG A 380 4.98 -19.06 -12.70
C ARG A 380 3.89 -20.10 -12.85
N ARG A 381 2.61 -19.74 -12.61
CA ARG A 381 1.45 -20.62 -12.80
C ARG A 381 1.21 -20.99 -14.27
N ILE A 382 1.44 -20.04 -15.18
CA ILE A 382 1.36 -20.28 -16.64
C ILE A 382 2.50 -21.21 -17.06
N LEU A 383 3.71 -20.92 -16.59
CA LEU A 383 4.91 -21.69 -16.91
C LEU A 383 4.84 -23.11 -16.36
N SER A 384 4.43 -23.31 -15.11
CA SER A 384 4.39 -24.63 -14.47
C SER A 384 3.37 -25.59 -15.09
N THR A 385 2.38 -25.06 -15.80
CA THR A 385 1.34 -25.86 -16.48
C THR A 385 1.56 -25.98 -17.99
N PHE A 386 2.68 -25.46 -18.50
CA PHE A 386 3.08 -25.61 -19.90
C PHE A 386 3.19 -27.09 -20.29
N ARG A 387 2.72 -27.44 -21.48
CA ARG A 387 2.76 -28.80 -22.02
C ARG A 387 3.54 -28.85 -23.32
N THR A 388 4.34 -29.89 -23.47
CA THR A 388 5.09 -30.19 -24.70
C THR A 388 4.89 -31.63 -25.14
N ASP A 389 4.99 -31.89 -26.44
CA ASP A 389 5.00 -33.22 -27.03
C ASP A 389 6.40 -33.87 -27.04
N LYS A 390 7.45 -33.05 -26.84
CA LYS A 390 8.84 -33.48 -26.72
C LYS A 390 9.02 -34.44 -25.55
N LYS A 391 9.75 -35.52 -25.78
CA LYS A 391 10.04 -36.56 -24.77
C LYS A 391 11.34 -36.33 -24.00
N LYS A 392 12.12 -35.32 -24.36
CA LYS A 392 13.38 -34.98 -23.71
C LYS A 392 13.40 -33.49 -23.39
N ILE A 393 14.09 -33.10 -22.32
CA ILE A 393 14.20 -31.71 -21.91
C ILE A 393 15.63 -31.33 -21.54
N VAL A 394 16.04 -30.13 -21.90
CA VAL A 394 17.24 -29.48 -21.37
C VAL A 394 16.83 -28.25 -20.56
N LEU A 395 17.28 -28.21 -19.31
CA LEU A 395 17.15 -27.07 -18.40
C LEU A 395 18.51 -26.39 -18.27
N PHE A 396 18.56 -25.07 -18.43
CA PHE A 396 19.79 -24.30 -18.26
C PHE A 396 19.51 -22.94 -17.58
N PRO A 397 20.50 -22.28 -16.95
CA PRO A 397 20.25 -21.05 -16.22
C PRO A 397 19.84 -19.91 -17.16
N ASP A 398 18.99 -19.01 -16.66
CA ASP A 398 18.58 -17.81 -17.39
C ASP A 398 19.77 -16.92 -17.78
N THR A 399 19.70 -16.32 -18.96
CA THR A 399 20.84 -15.65 -19.61
C THR A 399 20.91 -14.17 -19.26
N GLU A 400 21.99 -13.48 -19.64
CA GLU A 400 22.05 -12.01 -19.55
C GLU A 400 21.21 -11.32 -20.63
N VAL A 401 21.05 -12.02 -21.76
CA VAL A 401 20.21 -11.56 -22.87
C VAL A 401 18.79 -12.06 -22.66
N SER A 402 17.82 -11.17 -22.74
CA SER A 402 16.38 -11.48 -22.67
C SER A 402 15.67 -10.90 -23.90
N PRO A 403 14.77 -11.64 -24.58
CA PRO A 403 14.43 -13.04 -24.38
C PRO A 403 15.65 -13.97 -24.60
N PHE A 404 15.69 -15.11 -23.89
CA PHE A 404 16.89 -15.96 -23.91
C PHE A 404 17.16 -16.60 -25.28
N TYR A 405 16.19 -16.64 -26.20
CA TYR A 405 16.42 -17.13 -27.57
C TYR A 405 17.39 -16.27 -28.39
N CYS A 406 17.64 -15.04 -27.94
CA CYS A 406 18.65 -14.15 -28.52
C CYS A 406 20.06 -14.43 -27.99
N SER A 407 20.22 -15.33 -27.01
CA SER A 407 21.50 -15.66 -26.38
C SER A 407 22.36 -16.60 -27.24
N GLN A 408 23.68 -16.56 -27.04
CA GLN A 408 24.59 -17.50 -27.70
C GLN A 408 24.42 -18.91 -27.14
N GLU A 409 24.10 -19.01 -25.86
CA GLU A 409 23.82 -20.23 -25.11
C GLU A 409 22.67 -21.00 -25.78
N TYR A 410 21.54 -20.33 -26.04
CA TYR A 410 20.43 -20.94 -26.76
C TYR A 410 20.81 -21.37 -28.18
N PHE A 411 21.54 -20.54 -28.93
CA PHE A 411 21.94 -20.89 -30.30
C PHE A 411 22.79 -22.17 -30.35
N LYS A 412 23.66 -22.38 -29.36
CA LYS A 412 24.46 -23.60 -29.24
C LYS A 412 23.59 -24.80 -28.85
N LEU A 413 22.73 -24.64 -27.84
CA LEU A 413 21.83 -25.69 -27.37
C LEU A 413 20.84 -26.14 -28.45
N SER A 414 20.24 -25.20 -29.18
CA SER A 414 19.26 -25.50 -30.25
C SER A 414 19.83 -26.32 -31.40
N LYS A 415 21.11 -26.12 -31.75
CA LYS A 415 21.79 -26.95 -32.75
C LYS A 415 22.02 -28.38 -32.28
N LYS A 416 22.34 -28.57 -31.00
CA LYS A 416 22.71 -29.87 -30.44
C LYS A 416 21.51 -30.70 -29.99
N PHE A 417 20.53 -30.03 -29.40
CA PHE A 417 19.38 -30.64 -28.74
C PHE A 417 18.06 -30.30 -29.46
N SER A 418 18.06 -30.39 -30.79
CA SER A 418 16.89 -30.04 -31.62
C SER A 418 15.63 -30.90 -31.36
N ASP A 419 15.80 -32.12 -30.83
CA ASP A 419 14.74 -33.02 -30.40
C ASP A 419 14.31 -32.83 -28.94
N TYR A 420 14.93 -31.91 -28.20
CA TYR A 420 14.60 -31.61 -26.80
C TYR A 420 13.66 -30.41 -26.70
N GLN A 421 12.85 -30.38 -25.64
CA GLN A 421 12.29 -29.14 -25.12
C GLN A 421 13.44 -28.34 -24.50
N ILE A 422 13.62 -27.09 -24.91
CA ILE A 422 14.64 -26.21 -24.34
C ILE A 422 13.96 -25.23 -23.40
N CYS A 423 14.36 -25.23 -22.13
CA CYS A 423 13.88 -24.28 -21.13
C CYS A 423 15.03 -23.63 -20.38
N ALA A 424 14.97 -22.32 -20.21
CA ALA A 424 15.78 -21.65 -19.21
C ALA A 424 15.13 -21.81 -17.82
N TYR A 425 15.88 -21.63 -16.73
CA TYR A 425 15.29 -21.53 -15.39
C TYR A 425 15.72 -20.25 -14.69
N ASN A 426 14.76 -19.66 -13.98
CA ASN A 426 14.92 -18.40 -13.26
C ASN A 426 14.40 -18.58 -11.81
N PRO A 427 15.20 -18.27 -10.76
CA PRO A 427 14.81 -18.51 -9.36
C PRO A 427 13.47 -17.87 -8.96
N PHE A 428 13.11 -16.76 -9.60
CA PHE A 428 11.91 -16.01 -9.27
C PHE A 428 10.74 -16.30 -10.20
N ILE A 429 10.96 -16.86 -11.38
CA ILE A 429 9.90 -17.07 -12.39
C ILE A 429 9.57 -18.56 -12.59
N GLY A 430 10.55 -19.45 -12.44
CA GLY A 430 10.39 -20.89 -12.66
C GLY A 430 11.06 -21.37 -13.96
N MET A 431 10.49 -22.41 -14.56
CA MET A 431 10.96 -22.99 -15.83
C MET A 431 10.39 -22.18 -16.99
N ILE A 432 11.23 -21.72 -17.91
CA ILE A 432 10.84 -20.85 -19.01
C ILE A 432 11.04 -21.60 -20.33
N PRO A 433 9.97 -22.16 -20.92
CA PRO A 433 10.02 -22.73 -22.26
C PRO A 433 10.36 -21.67 -23.32
N ILE A 434 11.08 -22.08 -24.34
CA ILE A 434 11.51 -21.22 -25.46
C ILE A 434 10.33 -20.49 -26.11
N GLU A 435 9.20 -21.17 -26.27
CA GLU A 435 7.99 -20.74 -26.96
C GLU A 435 7.31 -19.52 -26.31
N ILE A 436 7.59 -19.30 -25.02
CA ILE A 436 6.98 -18.24 -24.21
C ILE A 436 8.03 -17.45 -23.44
N SER A 437 9.23 -17.34 -24.00
CA SER A 437 10.36 -16.65 -23.37
C SER A 437 10.36 -15.13 -23.56
N ASP A 438 9.52 -14.60 -24.47
CA ASP A 438 9.40 -13.17 -24.80
C ASP A 438 8.25 -12.43 -24.09
N ILE A 439 7.46 -13.14 -23.29
CA ILE A 439 6.30 -12.57 -22.61
C ILE A 439 6.69 -11.76 -21.37
N TYR A 440 5.81 -10.88 -20.91
CA TYR A 440 5.97 -10.17 -19.64
C TYR A 440 5.59 -11.07 -18.44
N PRO A 441 6.35 -11.07 -17.32
CA PRO A 441 7.60 -10.36 -17.06
C PRO A 441 8.86 -11.17 -17.43
N VAL A 442 8.74 -12.32 -18.10
CA VAL A 442 9.86 -13.21 -18.45
C VAL A 442 10.99 -12.48 -19.16
N ALA A 443 10.72 -11.77 -20.26
CA ALA A 443 11.76 -11.00 -20.94
C ALA A 443 12.02 -9.62 -20.31
N HIS A 444 11.16 -9.20 -19.38
CA HIS A 444 11.10 -7.84 -18.85
C HIS A 444 11.41 -7.83 -17.36
N ASN A 445 12.53 -8.42 -16.97
CA ASN A 445 12.99 -8.43 -15.60
C ASN A 445 14.51 -8.17 -15.50
N VAL A 446 14.95 -7.76 -14.31
CA VAL A 446 16.37 -7.64 -13.96
C VAL A 446 16.58 -8.32 -12.61
N ILE A 447 17.59 -9.18 -12.56
CA ILE A 447 17.94 -9.96 -11.36
C ILE A 447 19.31 -9.52 -10.86
N SER A 448 19.45 -9.40 -9.54
CA SER A 448 20.77 -9.31 -8.91
C SER A 448 21.48 -10.68 -8.98
N LYS A 449 22.44 -10.83 -9.92
CA LYS A 449 23.13 -12.12 -10.21
C LYS A 449 24.30 -12.45 -9.28
N LYS A 450 24.62 -11.62 -8.28
CA LYS A 450 25.67 -11.98 -7.31
C LYS A 450 25.23 -13.22 -6.53
N LYS A 451 26.18 -14.13 -6.27
CA LYS A 451 26.01 -15.34 -5.44
C LYS A 451 25.48 -14.95 -4.06
N PHE A 452 24.18 -14.77 -3.93
CA PHE A 452 23.53 -14.86 -2.64
C PHE A 452 23.75 -16.32 -2.19
N ASN A 453 23.81 -16.56 -0.88
CA ASN A 453 23.78 -17.93 -0.34
C ASN A 453 22.37 -18.52 -0.54
N CYS A 454 21.85 -18.51 -1.78
CA CYS A 454 20.53 -18.93 -2.21
C CYS A 454 20.52 -20.40 -2.64
N ASN A 455 21.28 -21.24 -1.95
CA ASN A 455 21.46 -22.64 -2.32
C ASN A 455 20.57 -23.58 -1.51
N SER A 456 19.47 -23.08 -0.91
CA SER A 456 18.51 -23.92 -0.23
C SER A 456 17.13 -23.81 -0.87
N SER A 457 16.54 -24.98 -1.13
CA SER A 457 15.12 -25.14 -1.47
C SER A 457 14.18 -24.36 -0.53
N LYS A 458 14.61 -24.14 0.72
CA LYS A 458 13.85 -23.42 1.75
C LYS A 458 13.65 -21.94 1.46
N ASP A 459 14.59 -21.30 0.76
CA ASP A 459 14.51 -19.88 0.45
C ASP A 459 13.67 -19.59 -0.80
N TYR A 460 13.56 -20.58 -1.70
CA TYR A 460 12.80 -20.47 -2.96
C TYR A 460 11.74 -21.58 -3.09
N PRO A 461 10.81 -21.71 -2.13
CA PRO A 461 9.80 -22.77 -2.16
C PRO A 461 8.90 -22.69 -3.39
N THR A 462 8.61 -21.47 -3.89
CA THR A 462 7.74 -21.31 -5.07
C THR A 462 8.40 -21.84 -6.35
N PHE A 463 9.72 -21.70 -6.48
CA PHE A 463 10.49 -22.28 -7.57
C PHE A 463 10.42 -23.81 -7.52
N VAL A 464 10.68 -24.39 -6.35
CA VAL A 464 10.64 -25.84 -6.12
C VAL A 464 9.28 -26.42 -6.50
N SER A 465 8.19 -25.82 -5.98
CA SER A 465 6.84 -26.26 -6.32
C SER A 465 6.55 -26.13 -7.82
N SER A 466 6.99 -25.05 -8.47
CA SER A 466 6.79 -24.86 -9.92
C SER A 466 7.57 -25.86 -10.78
N LEU A 467 8.78 -26.23 -10.37
CA LEU A 467 9.61 -27.23 -11.04
C LEU A 467 8.96 -28.62 -10.93
N GLN A 468 8.50 -28.99 -9.74
CA GLN A 468 7.79 -30.26 -9.52
C GLN A 468 6.50 -30.33 -10.34
N GLU A 469 5.71 -29.25 -10.36
CA GLU A 469 4.48 -29.17 -11.15
C GLU A 469 4.77 -29.26 -12.66
N PHE A 470 5.77 -28.51 -13.15
CA PHE A 470 6.21 -28.54 -14.54
C PHE A 470 6.61 -29.95 -15.00
N LEU A 471 7.42 -30.64 -14.20
CA LEU A 471 7.86 -32.00 -14.47
C LEU A 471 6.74 -33.03 -14.33
N SER A 472 5.71 -32.76 -13.51
CA SER A 472 4.54 -33.64 -13.39
C SER A 472 3.55 -33.48 -14.54
N CYS A 473 3.48 -32.29 -15.15
CA CYS A 473 2.60 -32.01 -16.29
C CYS A 473 3.11 -32.60 -17.60
N ASN A 474 4.40 -32.95 -17.66
CA ASN A 474 5.10 -33.41 -18.85
C ASN A 474 5.77 -34.76 -18.61
N PHE A 475 5.71 -35.67 -19.58
CA PHE A 475 6.40 -36.96 -19.48
C PHE A 475 7.71 -36.92 -20.26
N PHE A 476 8.82 -36.79 -19.53
CA PHE A 476 10.18 -36.79 -20.10
C PHE A 476 10.89 -38.12 -19.83
N ASP A 477 11.37 -38.76 -20.90
CA ASP A 477 12.22 -39.96 -20.85
C ASP A 477 13.66 -39.62 -20.47
N GLU A 478 14.13 -38.42 -20.83
CA GLU A 478 15.48 -37.90 -20.53
C GLU A 478 15.39 -36.45 -20.07
N ILE A 479 16.03 -36.15 -18.93
CA ILE A 479 16.13 -34.81 -18.36
C ILE A 479 17.61 -34.46 -18.25
N LEU A 480 18.04 -33.43 -18.97
CA LEU A 480 19.38 -32.87 -18.86
C LEU A 480 19.31 -31.51 -18.15
N ILE A 481 20.05 -31.33 -17.06
CA ILE A 481 20.11 -30.08 -16.31
C ILE A 481 21.54 -29.55 -16.33
N VAL A 482 21.72 -28.37 -16.92
CA VAL A 482 22.94 -27.55 -16.80
C VAL A 482 22.77 -26.70 -15.55
N ALA A 483 23.38 -27.11 -14.44
CA ALA A 483 23.14 -26.59 -13.11
C ALA A 483 24.24 -25.61 -12.65
N ASP A 484 23.86 -24.35 -12.45
CA ASP A 484 24.62 -23.38 -11.66
C ASP A 484 24.51 -23.66 -10.14
N ASP A 485 25.23 -22.88 -9.32
CA ASP A 485 25.24 -23.04 -7.85
C ASP A 485 23.82 -23.08 -7.24
N PHE A 486 22.89 -22.28 -7.79
CA PHE A 486 21.50 -22.24 -7.35
C PHE A 486 20.80 -23.59 -7.60
N MET A 487 20.80 -24.06 -8.85
CA MET A 487 20.12 -25.31 -9.21
C MET A 487 20.77 -26.53 -8.54
N GLN A 488 22.09 -26.51 -8.33
CA GLN A 488 22.77 -27.55 -7.55
C GLN A 488 22.22 -27.64 -6.12
N GLY A 489 22.06 -26.50 -5.45
CA GLY A 489 21.47 -26.45 -4.11
C GLY A 489 20.02 -26.96 -4.09
N ILE A 490 19.22 -26.63 -5.11
CA ILE A 490 17.84 -27.13 -5.23
C ILE A 490 17.81 -28.65 -5.41
N ILE A 491 18.60 -29.20 -6.34
CA ILE A 491 18.61 -30.64 -6.66
C ILE A 491 19.10 -31.50 -5.48
N GLN A 492 19.98 -30.98 -4.62
CA GLN A 492 20.38 -31.68 -3.40
C GLN A 492 19.20 -31.90 -2.43
N ASP A 493 18.25 -30.97 -2.41
CA ASP A 493 17.12 -30.96 -1.48
C ASP A 493 15.86 -31.65 -2.06
N ILE A 494 15.78 -31.87 -3.38
CA ILE A 494 14.58 -32.41 -4.04
C ILE A 494 14.87 -33.72 -4.80
N GLN A 495 13.97 -34.68 -4.68
CA GLN A 495 14.02 -35.88 -5.51
C GLN A 495 13.30 -35.63 -6.85
N ILE A 496 14.08 -35.56 -7.94
CA ILE A 496 13.54 -35.54 -9.31
C ILE A 496 13.42 -36.99 -9.78
N THR A 497 12.20 -37.49 -9.95
CA THR A 497 11.95 -38.85 -10.45
C THR A 497 11.99 -38.85 -11.98
N SER A 498 13.08 -39.34 -12.57
CA SER A 498 13.19 -39.57 -14.01
C SER A 498 14.00 -40.82 -14.32
N LYS A 499 13.66 -41.49 -15.43
CA LYS A 499 14.37 -42.70 -15.89
C LYS A 499 15.83 -42.41 -16.25
N ASN A 500 16.13 -41.20 -16.72
CA ASN A 500 17.46 -40.80 -17.16
C ASN A 500 17.66 -39.30 -16.86
N LEU A 501 18.01 -39.01 -15.61
CA LEU A 501 18.40 -37.67 -15.15
C LEU A 501 19.91 -37.50 -15.26
N LYS A 502 20.34 -36.49 -16.02
CA LYS A 502 21.74 -36.06 -16.13
C LYS A 502 21.87 -34.64 -15.62
N VAL A 503 22.75 -34.43 -14.63
CA VAL A 503 23.05 -33.09 -14.10
C VAL A 503 24.50 -32.77 -14.43
N ILE A 504 24.74 -31.63 -15.06
CA ILE A 504 26.06 -31.16 -15.47
C ILE A 504 26.28 -29.80 -14.84
N GLU A 505 27.43 -29.61 -14.21
CA GLU A 505 27.80 -28.33 -13.61
C GLU A 505 27.98 -27.24 -14.68
N ASN A 506 27.38 -26.08 -14.49
CA ASN A 506 27.51 -24.94 -15.39
C ASN A 506 28.85 -24.22 -15.18
N SER A 507 29.95 -24.78 -15.68
CA SER A 507 31.26 -24.13 -15.74
C SER A 507 31.50 -23.45 -17.09
N ASN A 508 32.45 -22.51 -17.15
CA ASN A 508 32.73 -21.73 -18.37
C ASN A 508 32.98 -22.65 -19.58
N GLY A 509 32.14 -22.53 -20.61
CA GLY A 509 32.24 -23.34 -21.84
C GLY A 509 31.59 -24.73 -21.75
N VAL A 510 30.84 -25.06 -20.69
CA VAL A 510 30.14 -26.36 -20.61
C VAL A 510 29.12 -26.54 -21.72
N ILE A 511 28.42 -25.50 -22.14
CA ILE A 511 27.52 -25.55 -23.30
C ILE A 511 28.31 -25.81 -24.61
N ASP A 512 29.59 -25.44 -24.67
CA ASP A 512 30.47 -25.74 -25.82
C ASP A 512 31.02 -27.18 -25.80
N GLN A 513 31.14 -27.78 -24.62
CA GLN A 513 31.60 -29.16 -24.41
C GLN A 513 30.45 -30.17 -24.49
N LEU A 514 29.26 -29.74 -24.12
CA LEU A 514 28.02 -30.49 -24.19
C LEU A 514 27.72 -30.94 -25.58
#